data_AF-C5NXM5-F1
#
_entry.id   AF-C5NXM5-F1
#
_cell.length_a   1.000
_cell.length_b   1.000
_cell.length_c   1.000
_cell.angle_alpha   90.00
_cell.angle_beta   90.00
_cell.angle_gamma   90.00
#
_symmetry.space_group_name_H-M   'P 1'
#
loop_
_entity.id
_entity.type
_entity.pdbx_description
1 polymer ?
#
loop_
_entity_poly.entity_id
_entity_poly.type
_entity_poly.pdbx_seq_one_letter_code
_entity_poly.pdbx_strand_id
1 'polypeptide(L)'
;MKEGTLRDIYNLYKKYTDDVVRVSDDAGKVADKVGDILRDGSHFDDAGKLKPNVRCQAGEHNYSYQTDELGRISEAYEDNLQLKLHDGRLRHKENTPDKLHDNHAGHIFGDLFGASPESDNLLSQAKDVNLEEYRRLEREWMNAL
;
A
#
# COMPACT_ATOMS: atom_id res chain seq x y z
N MET A 1 -13.61 -32.27 -10.99
CA MET A 1 -13.57 -31.02 -10.19
C MET A 1 -14.75 -30.19 -10.64
N LYS A 2 -15.68 -29.83 -9.74
CA LYS A 2 -16.86 -29.05 -10.13
C LYS A 2 -16.44 -27.58 -10.25
N GLU A 3 -16.65 -26.98 -11.42
CA GLU A 3 -16.46 -25.55 -11.65
C GLU A 3 -17.38 -24.77 -10.71
N GLY A 4 -16.79 -24.00 -9.79
CA GLY A 4 -17.52 -23.04 -8.97
C GLY A 4 -18.00 -21.90 -9.84
N THR A 5 -19.26 -21.53 -9.71
CA THR A 5 -19.82 -20.41 -10.46
C THR A 5 -19.23 -19.10 -9.94
N LEU A 6 -19.24 -18.03 -10.76
CA LEU A 6 -18.80 -16.68 -10.32
C LEU A 6 -19.52 -16.22 -9.03
N ARG A 7 -20.73 -16.72 -8.79
CA ARG A 7 -21.50 -16.50 -7.57
C ARG A 7 -20.83 -17.10 -6.34
N ASP A 8 -20.23 -18.28 -6.48
CA ASP A 8 -19.55 -18.99 -5.39
C ASP A 8 -18.26 -18.27 -5.00
N ILE A 9 -17.52 -17.75 -5.99
CA ILE A 9 -16.32 -16.92 -5.77
C ILE A 9 -16.69 -15.61 -5.05
N TYR A 10 -17.75 -14.93 -5.50
CA TYR A 10 -18.20 -13.69 -4.88
C TYR A 10 -18.68 -13.90 -3.42
N ASN A 11 -19.39 -15.00 -3.16
CA ASN A 11 -19.83 -15.34 -1.80
C ASN A 11 -18.66 -15.74 -0.90
N LEU A 12 -17.63 -16.40 -1.44
CA LEU A 12 -16.40 -16.73 -0.70
C LEU A 12 -15.63 -15.46 -0.32
N TYR A 13 -15.49 -14.51 -1.26
CA TYR A 13 -14.85 -13.22 -1.01
C TYR A 13 -15.59 -12.42 0.08
N LYS A 14 -16.92 -12.34 -0.01
CA LYS A 14 -17.76 -11.65 0.99
C LYS A 14 -17.68 -12.32 2.37
N LYS A 15 -17.63 -13.65 2.42
CA LYS A 15 -17.47 -14.37 3.70
C LYS A 15 -16.11 -14.07 4.33
N TYR A 16 -15.04 -14.03 3.54
CA TYR A 16 -13.69 -13.71 4.03
C TYR A 16 -13.62 -12.28 4.58
N THR A 17 -14.28 -11.31 3.93
CA THR A 17 -14.35 -9.94 4.45
C THR A 17 -15.15 -9.84 5.75
N ASP A 18 -16.23 -10.62 5.91
CA ASP A 18 -17.05 -10.62 7.13
C ASP A 18 -16.37 -11.36 8.30
N ASP A 19 -15.51 -12.34 8.03
CA ASP A 19 -14.76 -13.08 9.04
C ASP A 19 -13.57 -12.25 9.60
N VAL A 20 -12.97 -11.36 8.80
CA VAL A 20 -11.97 -10.36 9.28
C VAL A 20 -12.59 -9.34 10.23
N VAL A 21 -13.90 -9.11 10.15
CA VAL A 21 -14.63 -8.14 11.00
C VAL A 21 -15.01 -8.72 12.38
N ARG A 22 -14.71 -10.01 12.66
CA ARG A 22 -15.04 -10.65 13.95
C ARG A 22 -13.80 -10.99 14.77
N VAL A 23 -13.11 -9.98 15.31
CA VAL A 23 -12.18 -10.17 16.42
C VAL A 23 -12.41 -9.08 17.49
N SER A 24 -12.98 -9.55 18.61
CA SER A 24 -12.96 -9.03 19.98
C SER A 24 -13.96 -7.95 20.40
N ASP A 25 -15.07 -8.43 20.98
CA ASP A 25 -15.83 -7.72 22.01
C ASP A 25 -15.04 -7.66 23.33
N ASP A 26 -15.29 -6.60 24.09
CA ASP A 26 -14.97 -6.38 25.52
C ASP A 26 -13.59 -5.84 25.92
N ALA A 27 -13.40 -4.51 25.81
CA ALA A 27 -13.36 -3.62 26.99
C ALA A 27 -12.94 -2.16 26.66
N GLY A 28 -13.92 -1.31 26.35
CA GLY A 28 -13.99 0.08 26.84
C GLY A 28 -13.04 1.15 26.26
N LYS A 29 -13.60 1.98 25.36
CA LYS A 29 -13.06 3.25 24.82
C LYS A 29 -11.86 3.00 23.89
N VAL A 30 -12.07 2.86 22.58
CA VAL A 30 -12.38 3.94 21.64
C VAL A 30 -13.24 3.35 20.53
N ALA A 31 -14.35 3.99 20.19
CA ALA A 31 -15.03 3.74 18.93
C ALA A 31 -14.16 4.35 17.82
N ASP A 32 -13.04 3.71 17.50
CA ASP A 32 -12.22 4.12 16.37
C ASP A 32 -12.97 3.69 15.11
N LYS A 33 -13.35 4.69 14.34
CA LYS A 33 -13.95 4.54 13.02
C LYS A 33 -13.11 3.51 12.27
N VAL A 34 -13.68 2.34 11.97
CA VAL A 34 -13.18 1.52 10.86
C VAL A 34 -13.49 2.35 9.62
N GLY A 35 -12.59 3.29 9.29
CA GLY A 35 -12.69 4.10 8.10
C GLY A 35 -12.62 3.16 6.89
N ASP A 36 -13.49 3.41 5.92
CA ASP A 36 -13.51 2.65 4.66
C ASP A 36 -12.10 2.62 4.05
N ILE A 37 -11.66 1.45 3.56
CA ILE A 37 -10.41 1.33 2.81
C ILE A 37 -10.64 1.91 1.41
N LEU A 38 -9.97 3.01 1.10
CA LEU A 38 -10.08 3.71 -0.18
C LEU A 38 -9.26 2.98 -1.26
N ARG A 39 -9.84 2.76 -2.44
CA ARG A 39 -9.20 2.04 -3.56
C ARG A 39 -9.39 2.71 -4.92
N ASP A 40 -10.25 3.72 -4.98
CA ASP A 40 -10.71 4.40 -6.19
C ASP A 40 -9.92 5.70 -6.47
N GLY A 41 -8.82 5.93 -5.74
CA GLY A 41 -8.03 7.16 -5.81
C GLY A 41 -8.56 8.29 -4.92
N SER A 42 -9.70 8.11 -4.24
CA SER A 42 -10.26 9.13 -3.34
C SER A 42 -9.42 9.38 -2.08
N HIS A 43 -8.36 8.61 -1.83
CA HIS A 43 -7.34 8.91 -0.83
C HIS A 43 -6.47 10.12 -1.19
N PHE A 44 -6.54 10.60 -2.43
CA PHE A 44 -6.01 11.90 -2.82
C PHE A 44 -7.07 13.02 -2.70
N ASP A 45 -6.62 14.22 -2.34
CA ASP A 45 -7.39 15.45 -2.47
C ASP A 45 -7.36 16.00 -3.90
N ASP A 46 -8.09 17.08 -4.15
CA ASP A 46 -8.18 17.72 -5.47
C ASP A 46 -6.82 18.28 -5.97
N ALA A 47 -5.85 18.45 -5.07
CA ALA A 47 -4.48 18.86 -5.38
C ALA A 47 -3.54 17.66 -5.61
N GLY A 48 -4.06 16.43 -5.52
CA GLY A 48 -3.29 15.19 -5.68
C GLY A 48 -2.41 14.84 -4.47
N LYS A 49 -2.65 15.45 -3.30
CA LYS A 49 -1.98 15.12 -2.04
C LYS A 49 -2.78 14.05 -1.28
N LEU A 50 -2.07 13.24 -0.50
CA LEU A 50 -2.71 12.28 0.38
C LEU A 50 -3.56 12.98 1.44
N LYS A 51 -4.78 12.49 1.64
CA LYS A 51 -5.65 12.93 2.73
C LYS A 51 -5.10 12.43 4.07
N PRO A 52 -5.28 13.19 5.17
CA PRO A 52 -4.85 12.76 6.50
C PRO A 52 -5.79 11.69 7.07
N ASN A 53 -5.25 10.83 7.94
CA ASN A 53 -5.98 9.81 8.69
C ASN A 53 -6.86 8.89 7.81
N VAL A 54 -6.36 8.48 6.65
CA VAL A 54 -7.07 7.53 5.77
C VAL A 54 -6.31 6.22 5.65
N ARG A 55 -7.06 5.15 5.37
CA ARG A 55 -6.53 3.86 4.94
C ARG A 55 -6.82 3.70 3.47
N CYS A 56 -5.84 3.26 2.70
CA CYS A 56 -6.04 3.01 1.28
C CYS A 56 -5.31 1.75 0.82
N GLN A 57 -5.69 1.28 -0.36
CA GLN A 57 -4.93 0.27 -1.09
C GLN A 57 -4.59 0.77 -2.48
N ALA A 58 -3.36 0.47 -2.91
CA ALA A 58 -2.83 0.92 -4.19
C ALA A 58 -1.83 -0.09 -4.77
N GLY A 59 -1.50 0.10 -6.05
CA GLY A 59 -0.67 -0.83 -6.81
C GLY A 59 -1.46 -2.03 -7.36
N GLU A 60 -0.78 -2.85 -8.13
CA GLU A 60 -1.35 -3.99 -8.86
C GLU A 60 -1.95 -5.06 -7.94
N HIS A 61 -1.41 -5.17 -6.72
CA HIS A 61 -1.78 -6.19 -5.73
C HIS A 61 -2.57 -5.63 -4.54
N ASN A 62 -3.01 -4.36 -4.60
CA ASN A 62 -3.77 -3.70 -3.53
C ASN A 62 -3.05 -3.66 -2.16
N TYR A 63 -1.76 -3.30 -2.17
CA TYR A 63 -0.98 -3.12 -0.93
C TYR A 63 -1.61 -2.07 -0.03
N SER A 64 -1.53 -2.28 1.29
CA SER A 64 -2.24 -1.46 2.27
C SER A 64 -1.36 -0.36 2.83
N TYR A 65 -1.90 0.85 2.92
CA TYR A 65 -1.22 2.04 3.46
C TYR A 65 -2.12 2.78 4.44
N GLN A 66 -1.50 3.47 5.41
CA GLN A 66 -2.18 4.41 6.29
C GLN A 66 -1.46 5.77 6.28
N THR A 67 -2.24 6.84 6.42
CA THR A 67 -1.69 8.19 6.56
C THR A 67 -1.90 8.75 7.96
N ASP A 68 -0.95 9.56 8.42
CA ASP A 68 -1.06 10.30 9.68
C ASP A 68 -1.95 11.55 9.54
N GLU A 69 -2.07 12.32 10.63
CA GLU A 69 -2.86 13.55 10.70
C GLU A 69 -2.38 14.66 9.75
N LEU A 70 -1.18 14.54 9.17
CA LEU A 70 -0.61 15.47 8.21
C LEU A 70 -0.70 14.95 6.76
N GLY A 71 -1.26 13.77 6.53
CA GLY A 71 -1.33 13.15 5.22
C GLY A 71 0.00 12.54 4.76
N ARG A 72 0.90 12.19 5.68
CA ARG A 72 2.13 11.45 5.36
C ARG A 72 1.87 9.96 5.58
N ILE A 73 2.53 9.11 4.79
CA ILE A 73 2.42 7.65 5.00
C ILE A 73 3.04 7.31 6.35
N SER A 74 2.24 6.75 7.25
CA SER A 74 2.67 6.29 8.58
C SER A 74 2.89 4.78 8.62
N GLU A 75 2.16 4.02 7.79
CA GLU A 75 2.23 2.57 7.73
C GLU A 75 2.07 2.07 6.29
N ALA A 76 2.76 0.98 5.98
CA ALA A 76 2.59 0.18 4.77
C ALA A 76 2.72 -1.29 5.16
N TYR A 77 1.81 -2.14 4.67
CA TYR A 77 1.71 -3.53 5.11
C TYR A 77 1.24 -4.47 4.00
N GLU A 78 1.85 -5.64 3.95
CA GLU A 78 1.42 -6.77 3.14
C GLU A 78 1.91 -8.11 3.74
N ASP A 79 1.04 -9.11 3.77
CA ASP A 79 1.36 -10.49 4.20
C ASP A 79 1.86 -11.35 3.03
N ASN A 80 1.36 -11.09 1.82
CA ASN A 80 1.64 -11.85 0.62
C ASN A 80 2.18 -10.93 -0.49
N LEU A 81 3.46 -10.57 -0.36
CA LEU A 81 4.16 -9.79 -1.37
C LEU A 81 4.25 -10.58 -2.68
N GLN A 82 4.11 -9.90 -3.81
CA GLN A 82 4.01 -10.53 -5.13
C GLN A 82 4.82 -9.73 -6.15
N LEU A 83 5.34 -10.40 -7.18
CA LEU A 83 6.01 -9.70 -8.28
C LEU A 83 5.01 -8.95 -9.16
N LYS A 84 5.47 -7.86 -9.77
CA LYS A 84 4.67 -7.07 -10.70
C LYS A 84 4.09 -7.89 -11.86
N LEU A 85 2.95 -7.42 -12.35
CA LEU A 85 2.26 -7.92 -13.54
C LEU A 85 2.68 -7.16 -14.81
N HIS A 86 3.08 -5.90 -14.69
CA HIS A 86 3.49 -5.09 -15.84
C HIS A 86 4.91 -5.40 -16.33
N ASP A 87 5.13 -5.15 -17.63
CA ASP A 87 6.45 -5.19 -18.24
C ASP A 87 7.24 -3.88 -18.04
N GLY A 88 8.56 -4.00 -17.88
CA GLY A 88 9.44 -2.84 -17.73
C GLY A 88 9.25 -2.12 -16.41
N ARG A 89 9.77 -0.90 -16.27
CA ARG A 89 9.65 -0.09 -15.03
C ARG A 89 8.70 1.08 -15.29
N LEU A 90 7.76 1.32 -14.38
CA LEU A 90 6.87 2.47 -14.48
C LEU A 90 7.60 3.79 -14.12
N ARG A 91 7.17 4.88 -14.76
CA ARG A 91 7.56 6.23 -14.32
C ARG A 91 6.78 6.55 -13.05
N HIS A 92 7.48 7.06 -12.03
CA HIS A 92 6.90 7.42 -10.74
C HIS A 92 6.97 8.92 -10.49
N LYS A 93 6.16 9.39 -9.54
CA LYS A 93 6.21 10.78 -9.06
C LYS A 93 7.61 11.08 -8.52
N GLU A 94 8.17 12.19 -8.99
CA GLU A 94 9.56 12.55 -8.67
C GLU A 94 9.70 13.27 -7.33
N ASN A 95 8.58 13.76 -6.75
CA ASN A 95 8.59 14.59 -5.54
C ASN A 95 7.75 13.96 -4.43
N THR A 96 8.24 14.08 -3.21
CA THR A 96 7.64 13.63 -1.95
C THR A 96 7.65 14.80 -0.95
N PRO A 97 6.78 14.78 0.08
CA PRO A 97 6.86 15.76 1.16
C PRO A 97 8.26 15.82 1.77
N ASP A 98 8.75 17.04 2.03
CA ASP A 98 10.05 17.30 2.69
C ASP A 98 11.29 16.75 1.95
N LYS A 99 11.19 16.46 0.65
CA LYS A 99 12.30 15.94 -0.16
C LYS A 99 13.44 16.95 -0.26
N LEU A 100 14.64 16.56 0.21
CA LEU A 100 15.87 17.32 0.01
C LEU A 100 16.51 17.03 -1.35
N HIS A 101 17.44 17.90 -1.77
CA HIS A 101 18.09 17.82 -3.09
C HIS A 101 18.79 16.47 -3.36
N ASP A 102 19.39 15.88 -2.33
CA ASP A 102 20.12 14.62 -2.37
C ASP A 102 19.23 13.39 -2.06
N ASN A 103 17.92 13.60 -1.88
CA ASN A 103 16.97 12.53 -1.66
C ASN A 103 16.36 12.04 -2.98
N HIS A 104 16.01 10.77 -3.02
CA HIS A 104 15.12 10.18 -4.00
C HIS A 104 13.67 10.19 -3.47
N ALA A 105 12.70 10.10 -4.40
CA ALA A 105 11.37 9.61 -4.07
C ALA A 105 11.46 8.08 -4.02
N GLY A 106 11.90 7.56 -2.87
CA GLY A 106 12.08 6.13 -2.65
C GLY A 106 10.74 5.44 -2.52
N HIS A 107 10.61 4.25 -3.10
CA HIS A 107 9.40 3.45 -2.94
C HIS A 107 9.43 2.74 -1.58
N ILE A 108 8.25 2.56 -0.96
CA ILE A 108 8.13 1.66 0.19
C ILE A 108 8.12 0.22 -0.32
N PHE A 109 7.17 -0.13 -1.16
CA PHE A 109 7.24 -1.35 -1.96
C PHE A 109 7.75 -1.00 -3.36
N GLY A 110 8.85 -1.59 -3.80
CA GLY A 110 9.42 -1.30 -5.10
C GLY A 110 8.50 -1.62 -6.28
N ASP A 111 8.77 -0.97 -7.42
CA ASP A 111 8.18 -1.31 -8.73
C ASP A 111 8.28 -2.81 -9.05
N LEU A 112 9.33 -3.48 -8.57
CA LEU A 112 9.50 -4.94 -8.66
C LEU A 112 8.30 -5.73 -8.15
N PHE A 113 7.60 -5.18 -7.15
CA PHE A 113 6.43 -5.78 -6.53
C PHE A 113 5.12 -5.20 -7.07
N GLY A 114 5.13 -4.42 -8.15
CA GLY A 114 3.89 -3.89 -8.74
C GLY A 114 3.20 -2.84 -7.87
N ALA A 115 3.94 -2.22 -6.95
CA ALA A 115 3.41 -1.18 -6.09
C ALA A 115 3.12 0.12 -6.86
N SER A 116 2.33 0.99 -6.25
CA SER A 116 1.93 2.24 -6.87
C SER A 116 3.14 3.14 -7.20
N PRO A 117 3.18 3.75 -8.41
CA PRO A 117 4.17 4.76 -8.76
C PRO A 117 3.82 6.17 -8.24
N GLU A 118 2.71 6.28 -7.51
CA GLU A 118 2.16 7.54 -7.00
C GLU A 118 2.59 7.82 -5.55
N SER A 119 2.25 8.99 -5.04
CA SER A 119 2.67 9.47 -3.72
C SER A 119 2.11 8.67 -2.53
N ASP A 120 1.20 7.73 -2.77
CA ASP A 120 0.69 6.76 -1.78
C ASP A 120 1.69 5.63 -1.45
N ASN A 121 2.83 5.56 -2.15
CA ASN A 121 3.88 4.57 -1.91
C ASN A 121 5.30 5.16 -1.97
N LEU A 122 5.43 6.48 -1.81
CA LEU A 122 6.72 7.18 -1.95
C LEU A 122 7.10 7.97 -0.71
N LEU A 123 8.38 7.88 -0.33
CA LEU A 123 8.99 8.62 0.76
C LEU A 123 10.23 9.38 0.30
N SER A 124 10.52 10.50 0.96
CA SER A 124 11.81 11.18 0.83
C SER A 124 12.88 10.31 1.47
N GLN A 125 13.73 9.70 0.64
CA GLN A 125 14.74 8.75 1.10
C GLN A 125 16.13 9.20 0.63
N ALA A 126 17.12 9.16 1.52
CA ALA A 126 18.50 9.40 1.15
C ALA A 126 18.89 8.48 -0.01
N LYS A 127 19.55 9.04 -1.03
CA LYS A 127 19.89 8.31 -2.27
C LYS A 127 20.66 7.02 -2.00
N ASP A 128 21.63 7.07 -1.10
CA ASP A 128 22.49 5.92 -0.82
C ASP A 128 21.68 4.80 -0.15
N VAL A 129 20.82 5.14 0.83
CA VAL A 129 19.89 4.18 1.46
C VAL A 129 18.97 3.52 0.43
N ASN A 130 18.38 4.32 -0.47
CA ASN A 130 17.49 3.83 -1.51
C ASN A 130 18.20 2.87 -2.49
N LEU A 131 19.44 3.18 -2.87
CA LEU A 131 20.18 2.43 -3.89
C LEU A 131 20.96 1.24 -3.32
N GLU A 132 21.27 1.25 -2.02
CA GLU A 132 22.07 0.24 -1.34
C GLU A 132 21.23 -0.61 -0.38
N GLU A 133 21.09 -0.23 0.89
CA GLU A 133 20.48 -1.08 1.92
C GLU A 133 19.04 -1.45 1.57
N TYR A 134 18.24 -0.48 1.13
CA TYR A 134 16.85 -0.73 0.78
C TYR A 134 16.74 -1.65 -0.44
N ARG A 135 17.58 -1.42 -1.45
CA ARG A 135 17.65 -2.29 -2.64
C ARG A 135 18.10 -3.71 -2.31
N ARG A 136 18.97 -3.89 -1.31
CA ARG A 136 19.37 -5.23 -0.83
C ARG A 136 18.19 -5.93 -0.17
N LEU A 137 17.46 -5.23 0.69
CA LEU A 137 16.24 -5.73 1.33
C LEU A 137 15.18 -6.16 0.29
N GLU A 138 14.91 -5.34 -0.73
CA GLU A 138 13.99 -5.70 -1.82
C GLU A 138 14.42 -6.98 -2.56
N ARG A 139 15.74 -7.17 -2.77
CA ARG A 139 16.26 -8.40 -3.41
C ARG A 139 16.14 -9.61 -2.50
N GLU A 140 16.33 -9.45 -1.20
CA GLU A 140 16.13 -10.53 -0.22
C GLU A 140 14.67 -10.97 -0.21
N TRP A 141 13.72 -10.02 -0.19
CA TRP A 141 12.29 -10.33 -0.32
C TRP A 141 11.98 -11.04 -1.64
N MET A 142 12.49 -10.53 -2.77
CA MET A 142 12.30 -11.18 -4.08
C MET A 142 12.79 -12.63 -4.11
N ASN A 143 13.92 -12.94 -3.45
CA ASN A 143 14.46 -14.30 -3.40
C ASN A 143 13.70 -15.23 -2.45
N ALA A 144 12.88 -14.68 -1.55
CA ALA A 144 12.09 -15.44 -0.57
C ALA A 144 10.66 -15.74 -1.05
N LEU A 145 10.21 -15.11 -2.14
CA LEU A 145 8.95 -15.41 -2.84
C LEU A 145 9.06 -16.72 -3.65
#